data_AF-A0A2V2LJU6-F1
#
_entry.id   AF-A0A2V2LJU6-F1
#
_cell.length_a   1.000
_cell.length_b   1.000
_cell.length_c   1.000
_cell.angle_alpha   90.00
_cell.angle_beta   90.00
_cell.angle_gamma   90.00
#
_symmetry.space_group_name_H-M   'P 1'
#
loop_
_entity.id
_entity.type
_entity.pdbx_description
1 polymer ?
#
loop_
_entity_poly.entity_id
_entity_poly.type
_entity_poly.pdbx_seq_one_letter_code
_entity_poly.pdbx_strand_id
1 'polypeptide(L)' 'MKQTGHRSTGDMISTVVFAGMALILGSEAASGTGPVWRDALLGLTALASLLGALRFPLAALTARLRGDEDT' A
#
# COMPACT_ATOMS: atom_id res chain seq x y z
N MET A 1 17.79 -22.78 -9.78
CA MET A 1 17.10 -22.82 -8.47
C MET A 1 15.98 -21.79 -8.50
N LYS A 2 14.72 -22.23 -8.48
CA LYS A 2 13.54 -21.34 -8.57
C LYS A 2 13.35 -20.60 -7.25
N GLN A 3 13.83 -19.36 -7.18
CA GLN A 3 13.54 -18.41 -6.09
C GLN A 3 12.18 -17.71 -6.35
N THR A 4 11.09 -18.48 -6.41
CA THR A 4 9.75 -17.92 -6.68
C THR A 4 8.86 -17.80 -5.44
N GLY A 5 9.19 -18.46 -4.32
CA GLY A 5 8.37 -18.43 -3.10
C GLY A 5 8.62 -17.24 -2.18
N HIS A 6 9.84 -16.69 -2.13
CA HIS A 6 10.20 -15.68 -1.11
C HIS A 6 9.77 -14.24 -1.50
N ARG A 7 9.68 -13.95 -2.81
CA ARG A 7 9.28 -12.63 -3.31
C ARG A 7 7.78 -12.37 -3.09
N SER A 8 6.94 -13.38 -3.38
CA SER A 8 5.48 -13.25 -3.29
C SER A 8 4.98 -13.04 -1.85
N THR A 9 5.53 -13.75 -0.87
CA THR A 9 5.06 -13.64 0.52
C THR A 9 5.54 -12.35 1.17
N GLY A 10 6.78 -11.94 0.91
CA GLY A 10 7.32 -10.67 1.41
C GLY A 10 6.58 -9.46 0.85
N ASP A 11 6.23 -9.48 -0.44
CA ASP A 11 5.45 -8.42 -1.08
C ASP A 11 4.00 -8.35 -0.53
N MET A 12 3.40 -9.50 -0.22
CA MET A 12 2.07 -9.55 0.39
C MET A 12 2.08 -9.00 1.83
N ILE A 13 3.07 -9.40 2.65
CA ILE A 13 3.21 -8.89 4.03
C ILE A 13 3.45 -7.39 4.04
N SER A 14 4.38 -6.90 3.22
CA SER A 14 4.67 -5.46 3.13
C SER A 14 3.45 -4.66 2.66
N THR A 15 2.66 -5.19 1.71
CA THR A 15 1.39 -4.58 1.30
C THR A 15 0.39 -4.45 2.45
N VAL A 16 0.21 -5.52 3.24
CA VAL A 16 -0.69 -5.53 4.41
C VAL A 16 -0.21 -4.55 5.49
N VAL A 17 1.10 -4.50 5.76
CA VAL A 17 1.69 -3.58 6.73
C VAL A 17 1.51 -2.12 6.28
N PHE A 18 1.79 -1.82 5.02
CA PHE A 18 1.59 -0.48 4.47
C PHE A 18 0.12 -0.05 4.47
N ALA A 19 -0.81 -0.95 4.14
CA ALA A 19 -2.24 -0.69 4.22
C ALA A 19 -2.68 -0.43 5.67
N GLY A 20 -2.19 -1.22 6.64
CA GLY A 20 -2.45 -1.02 8.05
C GLY A 20 -1.94 0.33 8.57
N MET A 21 -0.71 0.69 8.22
CA MET A 21 -0.14 2.00 8.59
C MET A 21 -0.89 3.17 7.96
N ALA A 22 -1.29 3.05 6.68
CA ALA A 22 -2.10 4.07 6.02
C ALA A 22 -3.43 4.30 6.75
N LEU A 23 -4.07 3.22 7.21
CA LEU A 23 -5.36 3.29 7.90
C LEU A 23 -5.23 3.89 9.31
N ILE A 24 -4.18 3.55 10.05
CA ILE A 24 -3.88 4.12 11.38
C ILE A 24 -3.57 5.61 11.26
N LEU A 25 -2.59 5.97 10.42
CA LEU A 25 -2.16 7.35 10.21
C LEU A 25 -3.29 8.23 9.66
N GLY A 26 -4.09 7.68 8.74
CA GLY A 26 -5.27 8.37 8.20
C GLY A 26 -6.36 8.58 9.26
N SER A 27 -6.56 7.62 10.16
CA SER A 27 -7.52 7.74 11.27
C SER A 27 -7.07 8.78 12.29
N GLU A 28 -5.77 8.84 12.61
CA GLU A 28 -5.23 9.90 13.47
C GLU A 28 -5.33 11.28 12.82
N ALA A 29 -5.01 11.40 11.53
CA ALA A 29 -5.16 12.65 10.78
C ALA A 29 -6.63 13.12 10.73
N ALA A 30 -7.58 12.19 10.55
CA ALA A 30 -9.00 12.49 10.51
C ALA A 30 -9.59 12.84 11.89
N SER A 31 -8.96 12.39 12.97
CA SER A 31 -9.42 12.66 14.34
C SER A 31 -9.22 14.12 14.76
N GLY A 32 -8.39 14.89 14.05
CA GLY A 32 -8.29 16.35 14.21
C GLY A 32 -7.91 16.84 15.61
N THR A 33 -7.39 15.95 16.46
CA THR A 33 -7.13 16.21 17.88
C THR A 33 -5.81 16.97 18.12
N GLY A 34 -5.06 17.26 17.06
CA GLY A 34 -3.75 17.89 17.13
C GLY A 34 -3.64 19.21 16.35
N PRO A 35 -2.46 19.84 16.39
CA PRO A 35 -2.19 21.00 15.57
C PRO A 35 -2.22 20.63 14.08
N VAL A 36 -2.86 21.49 13.26
CA VAL A 36 -3.16 21.24 11.84
C VAL A 36 -1.96 20.76 11.01
N TRP A 37 -0.75 21.27 11.31
CA TRP A 37 0.47 20.85 10.61
C TRP A 37 0.81 19.37 10.83
N ARG A 38 0.51 18.84 12.02
CA ARG A 38 0.72 17.43 12.37
C ARG A 38 -0.24 16.56 11.58
N ASP A 39 -1.50 16.93 11.54
CA ASP A 39 -2.55 16.16 10.86
C ASP A 39 -2.32 16.17 9.33
N ALA A 40 -1.80 17.26 8.77
CA ALA A 40 -1.37 17.33 7.38
C ALA A 40 -0.20 16.37 7.07
N LEU A 41 0.81 16.28 7.95
CA LEU A 41 1.94 15.34 7.78
C LEU A 41 1.50 13.88 7.95
N LEU A 42 0.60 13.60 8.90
CA LEU A 42 0.00 12.28 9.09
C LEU A 42 -0.82 11.87 7.87
N GLY A 43 -1.59 12.78 7.29
CA GLY A 43 -2.31 12.54 6.03
C GLY A 43 -1.36 12.27 4.84
N LEU A 44 -0.27 13.03 4.71
CA LEU A 44 0.74 12.82 3.67
C LEU A 44 1.45 11.46 3.80
N THR A 45 1.80 11.08 5.03
CA THR A 45 2.44 9.78 5.30
C THR A 45 1.46 8.61 5.14
N ALA A 46 0.19 8.80 5.47
CA ALA A 46 -0.87 7.84 5.18
C ALA A 46 -1.03 7.61 3.67
N LEU A 47 -1.05 8.68 2.87
CA LEU A 47 -1.11 8.60 1.40
C LEU A 47 0.13 7.92 0.81
N ALA A 48 1.33 8.25 1.30
CA ALA A 48 2.55 7.58 0.86
C ALA A 48 2.54 6.07 1.17
N SER A 49 2.02 5.70 2.35
CA SER A 49 1.86 4.29 2.74
C SER A 49 0.81 3.59 1.86
N LEU A 50 -0.30 4.25 1.54
CA LEU A 50 -1.33 3.73 0.65
C LEU A 50 -0.80 3.49 -0.77
N LEU A 51 0.01 4.41 -1.31
CA LEU A 51 0.69 4.26 -2.60
C LEU A 51 1.67 3.08 -2.58
N GLY A 52 2.39 2.88 -1.47
CA GLY A 52 3.23 1.70 -1.26
C GLY A 52 2.42 0.41 -1.30
N ALA A 53 1.26 0.38 -0.64
CA ALA A 53 0.35 -0.76 -0.64
C ALA A 53 -0.29 -1.03 -2.02
N LEU A 54 -0.56 0.01 -2.83
CA LEU A 54 -1.15 -0.16 -4.16
C LEU A 54 -0.19 -0.73 -5.22
N ARG A 55 1.13 -0.60 -5.02
CA ARG A 55 2.14 -1.03 -6.02
C ARG A 55 2.01 -2.52 -6.38
N PHE A 56 1.78 -3.37 -5.41
CA PHE A 56 1.68 -4.82 -5.62
C PHE A 56 0.37 -5.28 -6.28
N PRO A 57 -0.83 -4.90 -5.82
CA PRO A 57 -2.08 -5.24 -6.50
C PRO A 57 -2.17 -4.63 -7.90
N LEU A 58 -1.60 -3.44 -8.14
CA LEU A 58 -1.50 -2.88 -9.49
C LEU A 58 -0.58 -3.69 -10.40
N ALA A 59 0.56 -4.17 -9.90
CA ALA A 59 1.43 -5.07 -10.64
C ALA A 59 0.74 -6.43 -10.94
N ALA A 60 -0.04 -6.95 -10.00
CA ALA A 60 -0.82 -8.17 -10.19
C ALA A 60 -1.98 -7.98 -11.18
N LEU A 61 -2.68 -6.83 -11.13
CA LEU A 61 -3.78 -6.49 -12.03
C LEU A 61 -3.30 -6.24 -13.46
N THR A 62 -2.20 -5.50 -13.63
CA THR A 62 -1.60 -5.28 -14.96
C THR A 62 -1.07 -6.58 -15.57
N ALA A 63 -0.51 -7.49 -14.76
CA ALA A 63 -0.14 -8.82 -15.22
C ALA A 63 -1.35 -9.65 -15.65
N ARG A 64 -2.50 -9.53 -14.97
CA ARG A 64 -3.76 -10.16 -15.42
C ARG A 64 -4.31 -9.56 -16.70
N LEU A 65 -4.33 -8.23 -16.81
CA LEU A 65 -4.84 -7.54 -18.00
C LEU A 65 -4.03 -7.88 -19.25
N ARG A 66 -2.69 -7.96 -19.14
CA ARG A 66 -1.84 -8.42 -20.24
C ARG A 66 -2.03 -9.89 -20.60
N GLY A 67 -2.38 -10.74 -19.64
CA GLY A 67 -2.66 -12.16 -19.90
C GLY A 67 -4.00 -12.39 -20.61
N ASP A 68 -4.93 -11.42 -20.54
CA ASP A 68 -6.24 -11.47 -21.19
C ASP A 68 -6.16 -11.03 -22.68
N GLU A 69 -5.11 -10.29 -23.08
CA GLU A 69 -4.88 -9.87 -24.47
C GLU A 69 -4.32 -10.99 -25.38
N ASP A 70 -3.91 -12.14 -24.81
CA ASP A 70 -3.30 -13.26 -25.54
C ASP A 70 -4.28 -14.43 -25.86
N THR A 71 -5.61 -14.24 -25.72
CA THR A 71 -6.63 -15.27 -26.08
C THR A 71 -7.58 -14.76 -27.15
#